data_AF-A0A6L7CJR8-F1
#
_entry.id   AF-A0A6L7CJR8-F1
#
_cell.length_a   1.000
_cell.length_b   1.000
_cell.length_c   1.000
_cell.angle_alpha   90.00
_cell.angle_beta   90.00
_cell.angle_gamma   90.00
#
_symmetry.space_group_name_H-M   'P 1'
#
loop_
_entity.id
_entity.type
_entity.pdbx_description
1 polymer ?
#
loop_
_entity_poly.entity_id
_entity_poly.type
_entity_poly.pdbx_seq_one_letter_code
_entity_poly.pdbx_strand_id
1 'polypeptide(L)'
;HMQGELMRTVGDVRNGANAIYSGASEIATGNNDLSSRTEQQAASLEETAASMEQLTATVKQNAENARQASHLALSASETAQRGGKVVDNVVQTMRDISTSSQKIADIISVIDGIAFQTNILALNAAVEAARAGEQGRGFAVVAGEVRNLAQRSAQAAREIKSLIEDSVGKVDVGSTLVESAGETMAEIVSAVTRVTDIMGEIASASDEQSRGIDQVGLAVAEMDRVTQQNAAL
;
A
#
# COMPACT_ATOMS: atom_id res chain seq x y z
N HIS A 1 -5.41 47.63 95.08
CA HIS A 1 -5.62 48.12 93.69
C HIS A 1 -4.46 47.76 92.77
N MET A 2 -3.25 48.31 92.95
CA MET A 2 -2.10 48.09 92.03
C MET A 2 -1.70 46.61 91.85
N GLN A 3 -1.73 45.82 92.92
CA GLN A 3 -1.40 44.39 92.87
C GLN A 3 -2.42 43.56 92.07
N GLY A 4 -3.70 43.97 92.09
CA GLY A 4 -4.77 43.32 91.30
C GLY A 4 -4.65 43.62 89.81
N GLU A 5 -4.33 44.86 89.44
CA GLU A 5 -4.09 45.25 88.04
C GLU A 5 -2.83 44.60 87.46
N LEU A 6 -1.77 44.44 88.26
CA LEU A 6 -0.56 43.70 87.87
C LEU A 6 -0.85 42.21 87.68
N MET A 7 -1.61 41.57 88.57
CA MET A 7 -2.03 40.18 88.40
C MET A 7 -2.85 39.97 87.12
N ARG A 8 -3.75 40.91 86.79
CA ARG A 8 -4.54 40.88 85.55
C ARG A 8 -3.65 41.01 84.32
N THR A 9 -2.76 42.02 84.31
CA THR A 9 -1.84 42.26 83.19
C THR A 9 -0.91 41.06 82.95
N VAL A 10 -0.35 40.47 84.01
CA VAL A 10 0.48 39.26 83.90
C VAL A 10 -0.33 38.06 83.42
N GLY A 11 -1.59 37.92 83.85
CA GLY A 11 -2.52 36.90 83.35
C GLY A 11 -2.78 37.03 81.86
N ASP A 12 -3.06 38.24 81.38
CA ASP A 12 -3.31 38.54 79.97
C ASP A 12 -2.07 38.30 79.11
N VAL A 13 -0.88 38.70 79.58
CA VAL A 13 0.40 38.41 78.90
C VAL A 13 0.66 36.91 78.84
N ARG A 14 0.41 36.16 79.91
CA ARG A 14 0.58 34.70 79.92
C ARG A 14 -0.37 34.02 78.95
N ASN A 15 -1.62 34.47 78.90
CA ASN A 15 -2.60 33.94 77.94
C ASN A 15 -2.20 34.27 76.50
N GLY A 16 -1.71 35.48 76.24
CA GLY A 16 -1.16 35.88 74.94
C GLY A 16 0.05 35.03 74.52
N ALA A 17 0.98 34.78 75.44
CA ALA A 17 2.14 33.91 75.19
C ALA A 17 1.74 32.47 74.89
N ASN A 18 0.76 31.92 75.61
CA ASN A 18 0.23 30.57 75.34
C ASN A 18 -0.46 30.50 73.97
N ALA A 19 -1.22 31.53 73.59
CA ALA A 19 -1.86 31.59 72.27
C ALA A 19 -0.81 31.67 71.13
N ILE A 20 0.25 32.48 71.31
CA ILE A 20 1.39 32.55 70.37
C ILE A 20 2.08 31.19 70.27
N TYR A 21 2.33 30.52 71.39
CA TYR A 21 2.96 29.20 71.41
C TYR A 21 2.13 28.15 70.65
N SER A 22 0.82 28.11 70.90
CA SER A 22 -0.09 27.23 70.15
C SER A 22 -0.10 27.54 68.66
N GLY A 23 -0.19 28.82 68.28
CA GLY A 23 -0.16 29.24 66.86
C GLY A 23 1.17 28.90 66.18
N ALA A 24 2.30 29.09 66.86
CA ALA A 24 3.62 28.71 66.35
C ALA A 24 3.76 27.20 66.17
N SER A 25 3.19 26.39 67.08
CA SER A 25 3.19 24.93 66.97
C SER A 25 2.31 24.43 65.81
N GLU A 26 1.17 25.08 65.55
CA GLU A 26 0.34 24.80 64.36
C GLU A 26 1.09 25.16 63.08
N ILE A 27 1.74 26.33 63.02
CA ILE A 27 2.57 26.74 61.87
C ILE A 27 3.69 25.73 61.62
N ALA A 28 4.41 25.31 62.67
CA ALA A 28 5.48 24.33 62.54
C ALA A 28 4.98 22.99 61.99
N THR A 29 3.81 22.54 62.44
CA THR A 29 3.19 21.31 61.94
C THR A 29 2.75 21.45 60.48
N GLY A 30 2.13 22.57 60.12
CA GLY A 30 1.74 22.88 58.74
C GLY A 30 2.95 23.01 57.81
N ASN A 31 4.06 23.56 58.29
CA ASN A 31 5.29 23.67 57.50
C ASN A 31 5.95 22.31 57.23
N ASN A 32 5.92 21.40 58.22
CA ASN A 32 6.39 20.03 58.00
C ASN A 32 5.53 19.29 56.96
N ASP A 33 4.20 19.46 56.98
CA ASP A 33 3.31 18.90 55.93
C ASP A 33 3.61 19.51 54.55
N LEU A 34 3.79 20.83 54.49
CA LEU A 34 4.17 21.52 53.25
C LEU A 34 5.50 21.02 52.70
N SER A 35 6.51 20.82 53.56
CA SER A 35 7.82 20.27 53.17
C SER A 35 7.67 18.87 52.59
N SER A 36 6.94 17.98 53.27
CA SER A 36 6.71 16.62 52.78
C SER A 36 5.98 16.59 51.43
N ARG A 37 4.98 17.45 51.26
CA ARG A 37 4.25 17.57 49.99
C ARG A 37 5.12 18.17 48.87
N THR A 38 6.03 19.08 49.22
CA THR A 38 6.97 19.70 48.26
C THR A 38 7.99 18.67 47.76
N GLU A 39 8.53 17.82 48.64
CA GLU A 39 9.40 16.70 48.25
C GLU A 39 8.67 15.69 47.35
N GLN A 40 7.44 15.33 47.69
CA GLN A 40 6.63 14.42 46.87
C GLN A 40 6.33 15.03 45.49
N GLN A 41 6.02 16.33 45.45
CA GLN A 41 5.79 17.05 44.20
C GLN A 41 7.06 17.10 43.33
N ALA A 42 8.25 17.30 43.92
CA ALA A 42 9.52 17.26 43.21
C ALA A 42 9.74 15.88 42.56
N ALA A 43 9.51 14.79 43.29
CA ALA A 43 9.64 13.43 42.75
C ALA A 43 8.65 13.17 41.59
N SER A 44 7.40 13.65 41.70
CA SER A 44 6.42 13.54 40.60
C SER A 44 6.80 14.38 39.37
N LEU A 45 7.44 15.54 39.57
CA LEU A 45 7.95 16.37 38.47
C LEU A 45 9.13 15.70 37.74
N GLU A 46 10.04 15.04 38.45
CA GLU A 46 11.11 14.24 37.83
C GLU A 46 10.56 13.10 36.96
N GLU A 47 9.59 12.34 37.46
CA GLU A 47 8.96 11.26 36.70
C GLU A 47 8.19 11.79 35.47
N THR A 48 7.53 12.94 35.63
CA THR A 48 6.84 13.62 34.52
C THR A 48 7.84 14.08 33.48
N ALA A 49 8.96 14.70 33.87
CA ALA A 49 10.01 15.14 32.96
C ALA A 49 10.63 13.97 32.19
N ALA A 50 10.95 12.86 32.87
CA ALA A 50 11.47 11.65 32.23
C ALA A 50 10.46 11.06 31.23
N SER A 51 9.18 11.03 31.59
CA SER A 51 8.10 10.58 30.69
C SER A 51 7.95 11.49 29.47
N MET A 52 8.12 12.80 29.65
CA MET A 52 8.08 13.79 28.57
C MET A 52 9.25 13.63 27.58
N GLU A 53 10.46 13.35 28.06
CA GLU A 53 11.60 13.04 27.18
C GLU A 53 11.33 11.80 26.32
N GLN A 54 10.81 10.73 26.94
CA GLN A 54 10.46 9.51 26.22
C GLN A 54 9.35 9.76 25.20
N LEU A 55 8.30 10.52 25.56
CA LEU A 55 7.23 10.91 24.64
C LEU A 55 7.78 11.70 23.46
N THR A 56 8.64 12.69 23.71
CA THR A 56 9.31 13.49 22.68
C THR A 56 10.07 12.60 21.68
N ALA A 57 10.84 11.63 22.19
CA ALA A 57 11.57 10.69 21.36
C ALA A 57 10.63 9.85 20.48
N THR A 58 9.54 9.32 21.04
CA THR A 58 8.57 8.51 20.30
C THR A 58 7.80 9.32 19.24
N VAL A 59 7.41 10.56 19.54
CA VAL A 59 6.72 11.44 18.58
C VAL A 59 7.65 11.78 17.42
N LYS A 60 8.92 12.08 17.68
CA LYS A 60 9.91 12.34 16.64
C LYS A 60 10.15 11.11 15.76
N GLN A 61 10.20 9.92 16.37
CA GLN A 61 10.31 8.67 15.64
C GLN A 61 9.07 8.39 14.78
N ASN A 62 7.86 8.68 15.26
CA ASN A 62 6.63 8.55 14.49
C ASN A 62 6.61 9.46 13.26
N ALA A 63 7.04 10.72 13.42
CA ALA A 63 7.15 11.66 12.30
C ALA A 63 8.11 11.16 11.21
N GLU A 64 9.28 10.65 11.59
CA GLU A 64 10.24 10.09 10.64
C GLU A 64 9.72 8.79 10.00
N ASN A 65 9.09 7.90 10.78
CA ASN A 65 8.46 6.69 10.25
C ASN A 65 7.37 7.01 9.23
N ALA A 66 6.53 8.01 9.49
CA ALA A 66 5.50 8.46 8.56
C ALA A 66 6.13 9.00 7.26
N ARG A 67 7.22 9.76 7.36
CA ARG A 67 7.97 10.26 6.21
C ARG A 67 8.57 9.12 5.37
N GLN A 68 9.19 8.14 6.02
CA GLN A 68 9.74 6.96 5.34
C GLN A 68 8.66 6.11 4.69
N ALA A 69 7.55 5.86 5.38
CA ALA A 69 6.40 5.14 4.84
C ALA A 69 5.79 5.86 3.63
N SER A 70 5.70 7.20 3.67
CA SER A 70 5.28 8.00 2.51
C SER A 70 6.20 7.81 1.30
N HIS A 71 7.52 7.77 1.50
CA HIS A 71 8.47 7.52 0.42
C HIS A 71 8.34 6.10 -0.15
N LEU A 72 8.17 5.10 0.71
CA LEU A 72 7.95 3.71 0.29
C LEU A 72 6.64 3.56 -0.51
N ALA A 73 5.58 4.22 -0.06
CA ALA A 73 4.31 4.28 -0.77
C ALA A 73 4.48 4.91 -2.17
N LEU A 74 5.17 6.05 -2.27
CA LEU A 74 5.44 6.68 -3.58
C LEU A 74 6.20 5.75 -4.54
N SER A 75 7.23 5.06 -4.05
CA SER A 75 8.00 4.08 -4.83
C SER A 75 7.14 2.89 -5.29
N ALA A 76 6.26 2.40 -4.42
CA ALA A 76 5.31 1.33 -4.76
C ALA A 76 4.30 1.80 -5.83
N SER A 77 3.81 3.03 -5.72
CA SER A 77 2.91 3.64 -6.71
C SER A 77 3.58 3.78 -8.08
N GLU A 78 4.83 4.26 -8.13
CA GLU A 78 5.59 4.33 -9.37
C GLU A 78 5.80 2.94 -9.99
N THR A 79 6.10 1.95 -9.16
CA THR A 79 6.26 0.55 -9.60
C THR A 79 4.96 0.00 -10.18
N ALA A 80 3.82 0.23 -9.52
CA ALA A 80 2.51 -0.19 -10.00
C ALA A 80 2.12 0.53 -11.31
N GLN A 81 2.42 1.82 -11.46
CA GLN A 81 2.22 2.56 -12.71
C GLN A 81 3.06 2.00 -13.87
N ARG A 82 4.33 1.67 -13.62
CA ARG A 82 5.16 0.96 -14.60
C ARG A 82 4.61 -0.42 -14.92
N GLY A 83 4.10 -1.13 -13.91
CA GLY A 83 3.38 -2.41 -14.08
C GLY A 83 2.20 -2.27 -15.03
N GLY A 84 1.34 -1.27 -14.83
CA GLY A 84 0.23 -0.95 -15.72
C GLY A 84 0.66 -0.73 -17.18
N LYS A 85 1.73 0.05 -17.42
CA LYS A 85 2.28 0.23 -18.78
C LYS A 85 2.77 -1.08 -19.42
N VAL A 86 3.35 -1.98 -18.63
CA VAL A 86 3.78 -3.29 -19.13
C VAL A 86 2.57 -4.14 -19.50
N VAL A 87 1.52 -4.13 -18.66
CA VAL A 87 0.25 -4.79 -18.95
C VAL A 87 -0.37 -4.27 -20.25
N ASP A 88 -0.41 -2.95 -20.46
CA ASP A 88 -0.94 -2.34 -21.69
C ASP A 88 -0.18 -2.83 -22.94
N ASN A 89 1.15 -2.91 -22.87
CA ASN A 89 1.96 -3.45 -23.95
C ASN A 89 1.66 -4.93 -24.25
N VAL A 90 1.39 -5.72 -23.20
CA VAL A 90 1.00 -7.14 -23.37
C VAL A 90 -0.36 -7.25 -24.03
N VAL A 91 -1.35 -6.44 -23.62
CA VAL A 91 -2.67 -6.39 -24.27
C VAL A 91 -2.53 -6.04 -25.75
N GLN A 92 -1.72 -5.03 -26.08
CA GLN A 92 -1.49 -4.66 -27.48
C GLN A 92 -0.85 -5.80 -28.27
N THR A 93 0.14 -6.48 -27.69
CA THR A 93 0.79 -7.64 -28.33
C THR A 93 -0.20 -8.79 -28.55
N MET A 94 -1.10 -9.05 -27.60
CA MET A 94 -2.16 -10.05 -27.76
C MET A 94 -3.13 -9.71 -28.91
N ARG A 95 -3.50 -8.43 -29.06
CA ARG A 95 -4.32 -7.96 -30.20
C ARG A 95 -3.62 -8.15 -31.54
N ASP A 96 -2.32 -7.86 -31.60
CA ASP A 96 -1.52 -8.03 -32.81
C ASP A 96 -1.38 -9.53 -33.18
N ILE A 97 -1.21 -10.40 -32.19
CA ILE A 97 -1.21 -11.87 -32.37
C ILE A 97 -2.58 -12.34 -32.88
N SER A 98 -3.68 -11.90 -32.26
CA SER A 98 -5.04 -12.27 -32.69
C SER A 98 -5.31 -11.86 -34.14
N THR A 99 -4.94 -10.62 -34.50
CA THR A 99 -5.07 -10.11 -35.88
C THR A 99 -4.22 -10.91 -36.87
N SER A 100 -2.99 -11.26 -36.50
CA SER A 100 -2.09 -12.06 -37.32
C SER A 100 -2.63 -13.48 -37.53
N SER A 101 -3.15 -14.11 -36.46
CA SER A 101 -3.79 -15.42 -36.50
C SER A 101 -5.02 -15.42 -37.41
N GLN A 102 -5.86 -14.39 -37.36
CA GLN A 102 -7.00 -14.25 -38.25
C GLN A 102 -6.57 -14.19 -39.73
N LYS A 103 -5.52 -13.43 -40.03
CA LYS A 103 -4.96 -13.36 -41.39
C LYS A 103 -4.42 -14.71 -41.86
N ILE A 104 -3.80 -15.49 -40.98
CA ILE A 104 -3.37 -16.86 -41.29
C ILE A 104 -4.60 -17.74 -41.58
N ALA A 105 -5.66 -17.65 -40.79
CA ALA A 105 -6.90 -18.42 -41.02
C ALA A 105 -7.49 -18.15 -42.41
N ASP A 106 -7.50 -16.89 -42.84
CA ASP A 106 -7.98 -16.50 -44.18
C ASP A 106 -7.12 -17.11 -45.29
N ILE A 107 -5.79 -17.09 -45.14
CA ILE A 107 -4.84 -17.70 -46.10
C ILE A 107 -5.05 -19.21 -46.17
N ILE A 108 -5.21 -19.88 -45.02
CA ILE A 108 -5.46 -21.31 -44.96
C ILE A 108 -6.78 -21.68 -45.64
N SER A 109 -7.81 -20.83 -45.52
CA SER A 109 -9.07 -21.01 -46.25
C SER A 109 -8.88 -20.94 -47.77
N VAL A 110 -8.00 -20.08 -48.27
CA VAL A 110 -7.65 -20.02 -49.70
C VAL A 110 -6.90 -21.29 -50.12
N ILE A 111 -5.98 -21.79 -49.31
CA ILE A 111 -5.22 -23.02 -49.58
C ILE A 111 -6.14 -24.26 -49.64
N ASP A 112 -7.10 -24.39 -48.72
CA ASP A 112 -8.11 -25.46 -48.78
C ASP A 112 -8.94 -25.37 -50.07
N GLY A 113 -9.29 -24.15 -50.50
CA GLY A 113 -9.94 -23.89 -51.78
C GLY A 113 -9.10 -24.33 -52.99
N ILE A 114 -7.80 -24.04 -53.00
CA ILE A 114 -6.86 -24.48 -54.06
C ILE A 114 -6.73 -26.01 -54.07
N ALA A 115 -6.62 -26.63 -52.90
CA ALA A 115 -6.56 -28.09 -52.77
C ALA A 115 -7.84 -28.74 -53.32
N PHE A 116 -9.01 -28.17 -53.02
CA PHE A 116 -10.29 -28.63 -53.57
C PHE A 116 -10.33 -28.51 -55.09
N GLN A 117 -9.96 -27.35 -55.66
CA GLN A 117 -9.89 -27.16 -57.11
C GLN A 117 -8.93 -28.14 -57.79
N THR A 118 -7.76 -28.38 -57.18
CA THR A 118 -6.75 -29.33 -57.67
C THR A 118 -7.29 -30.76 -57.67
N ASN A 119 -8.02 -31.16 -56.62
CA ASN A 119 -8.67 -32.46 -56.53
C ASN A 119 -9.72 -32.66 -57.64
N ILE A 120 -10.50 -31.62 -57.97
CA ILE A 120 -11.47 -31.66 -59.08
C ILE A 120 -10.76 -31.71 -60.44
N LEU A 121 -9.71 -30.91 -60.65
CA LEU A 121 -8.91 -30.96 -61.89
C LEU A 121 -8.29 -32.34 -62.11
N ALA A 122 -7.71 -32.92 -61.07
CA ALA A 122 -7.09 -34.24 -61.11
C ALA A 122 -8.12 -35.34 -61.40
N LEU A 123 -9.32 -35.24 -60.82
CA LEU A 123 -10.42 -36.15 -61.13
C LEU A 123 -10.83 -36.07 -62.61
N ASN A 124 -11.01 -34.85 -63.14
CA ASN A 124 -11.36 -34.65 -64.55
C ASN A 124 -10.27 -35.20 -65.48
N ALA A 125 -9.00 -34.97 -65.15
CA ALA A 125 -7.86 -35.50 -65.91
C ALA A 125 -7.81 -37.04 -65.88
N ALA A 126 -8.10 -37.67 -64.73
CA ALA A 126 -8.18 -39.12 -64.60
C ALA A 126 -9.30 -39.71 -65.46
N VAL A 127 -10.46 -39.03 -65.53
CA VAL A 127 -11.59 -39.43 -66.37
C VAL A 127 -11.23 -39.34 -67.86
N GLU A 128 -10.62 -38.24 -68.30
CA GLU A 128 -10.23 -38.07 -69.70
C GLU A 128 -9.10 -39.03 -70.10
N ALA A 129 -8.15 -39.30 -69.19
CA ALA A 129 -7.11 -40.30 -69.39
C ALA A 129 -7.69 -41.72 -69.54
N ALA A 130 -8.70 -42.08 -68.75
CA ALA A 130 -9.42 -43.35 -68.91
C ALA A 130 -10.16 -43.44 -70.25
N ARG A 131 -10.68 -42.31 -70.74
CA ARG A 131 -11.35 -42.21 -72.05
C ARG A 131 -10.40 -42.42 -73.24
N ALA A 132 -9.12 -42.06 -73.10
CA ALA A 132 -8.07 -42.30 -74.08
C ALA A 132 -7.54 -43.75 -74.12
N GLY A 133 -8.05 -44.65 -73.27
CA GLY A 133 -7.67 -46.07 -73.25
C GLY A 133 -6.21 -46.30 -72.88
N GLU A 134 -5.54 -47.24 -73.56
CA GLU A 134 -4.13 -47.60 -73.26
C GLU A 134 -3.14 -46.44 -73.43
N GLN A 135 -3.44 -45.46 -74.30
CA GLN A 135 -2.58 -44.28 -74.50
C GLN A 135 -2.64 -43.29 -73.32
N GLY A 136 -3.73 -43.29 -72.54
CA GLY A 136 -3.90 -42.43 -71.37
C GLY A 136 -3.42 -43.03 -70.06
N ARG A 137 -2.94 -44.28 -70.07
CA ARG A 137 -2.68 -45.06 -68.85
C ARG A 137 -1.62 -44.42 -67.94
N GLY A 138 -0.57 -43.84 -68.51
CA GLY A 138 0.44 -43.07 -67.76
C GLY A 138 -0.12 -41.78 -67.15
N PHE A 139 -0.96 -41.05 -67.89
CA PHE A 139 -1.62 -39.84 -67.41
C PHE A 139 -2.62 -40.12 -66.27
N ALA A 140 -3.34 -41.24 -66.34
CA ALA A 140 -4.27 -41.65 -65.29
C ALA A 140 -3.58 -41.87 -63.93
N VAL A 141 -2.37 -42.45 -63.93
CA VAL A 141 -1.57 -42.66 -62.71
C VAL A 141 -1.13 -41.32 -62.12
N VAL A 142 -0.60 -40.41 -62.94
CA VAL A 142 -0.19 -39.07 -62.49
C VAL A 142 -1.39 -38.29 -61.94
N ALA A 143 -2.53 -38.35 -62.61
CA ALA A 143 -3.77 -37.72 -62.14
C ALA A 143 -4.23 -38.29 -60.78
N GLY A 144 -4.09 -39.60 -60.56
CA GLY A 144 -4.34 -40.24 -59.26
C GLY A 144 -3.42 -39.73 -58.15
N GLU A 145 -2.12 -39.58 -58.43
CA GLU A 145 -1.15 -39.08 -57.46
C GLU A 145 -1.38 -37.59 -57.12
N VAL A 146 -1.65 -36.76 -58.13
CA VAL A 146 -2.03 -35.34 -57.92
C VAL A 146 -3.29 -35.23 -57.07
N ARG A 147 -4.27 -36.12 -57.29
CA ARG A 147 -5.49 -36.17 -56.48
C ARG A 147 -5.20 -36.54 -55.03
N ASN A 148 -4.34 -37.55 -54.79
CA ASN A 148 -3.93 -37.93 -53.44
C ASN A 148 -3.23 -36.76 -52.72
N LEU A 149 -2.31 -36.08 -53.42
CA LEU A 149 -1.60 -34.92 -52.89
C LEU A 149 -2.56 -33.79 -52.53
N ALA A 150 -3.55 -33.51 -53.38
CA ALA A 150 -4.58 -32.51 -53.13
C ALA A 150 -5.42 -32.83 -51.87
N GLN A 151 -5.81 -34.10 -51.69
CA GLN A 151 -6.52 -34.54 -50.48
C GLN A 151 -5.66 -34.39 -49.21
N ARG A 152 -4.37 -34.71 -49.29
CA ARG A 152 -3.41 -34.52 -48.19
C ARG A 152 -3.24 -33.03 -47.85
N SER A 153 -3.14 -32.16 -48.84
CA SER A 153 -3.08 -30.70 -48.63
C SER A 153 -4.34 -30.16 -47.97
N ALA A 154 -5.53 -30.61 -48.38
CA ALA A 154 -6.79 -30.21 -47.76
C ALA A 154 -6.87 -30.64 -46.28
N GLN A 155 -6.44 -31.87 -45.97
CA GLN A 155 -6.37 -32.36 -44.60
C GLN A 155 -5.43 -31.52 -43.73
N ALA A 156 -4.21 -31.24 -44.21
CA ALA A 156 -3.26 -30.41 -43.50
C ALA A 156 -3.77 -28.97 -43.31
N ALA A 157 -4.45 -28.40 -44.30
CA ALA A 157 -5.06 -27.08 -44.19
C ALA A 157 -6.12 -27.04 -43.06
N ARG A 158 -6.96 -28.07 -42.93
CA ARG A 158 -7.95 -28.15 -41.84
C ARG A 158 -7.32 -28.31 -40.46
N GLU A 159 -6.25 -29.09 -40.36
CA GLU A 159 -5.50 -29.24 -39.10
C GLU A 159 -4.86 -27.91 -38.67
N ILE A 160 -4.24 -27.18 -39.59
CA ILE A 160 -3.70 -25.84 -39.31
C ILE A 160 -4.81 -24.88 -38.92
N LYS A 161 -5.96 -24.90 -39.62
CA LYS A 161 -7.10 -24.04 -39.28
C LYS A 161 -7.57 -24.26 -37.84
N SER A 162 -7.73 -25.52 -37.42
CA SER A 162 -8.09 -25.88 -36.05
C SER A 162 -7.08 -25.37 -35.00
N LEU A 163 -5.78 -25.50 -35.28
CA LEU A 163 -4.73 -24.97 -34.40
C LEU A 163 -4.75 -23.44 -34.28
N ILE A 164 -5.09 -22.74 -35.37
CA ILE A 164 -5.24 -21.28 -35.38
C ILE A 164 -6.47 -20.87 -34.57
N GLU A 165 -7.60 -21.55 -34.73
CA GLU A 165 -8.83 -21.32 -33.93
C GLU A 165 -8.56 -21.50 -32.43
N ASP A 166 -7.87 -22.57 -32.03
CA ASP A 166 -7.45 -22.80 -30.64
C ASP A 166 -6.49 -21.71 -30.13
N SER A 167 -5.56 -21.26 -30.98
CA SER A 167 -4.62 -20.19 -30.63
C SER A 167 -5.33 -18.85 -30.40
N VAL A 168 -6.31 -18.50 -31.24
CA VAL A 168 -7.13 -17.28 -31.06
C VAL A 168 -7.91 -17.36 -29.75
N GLY A 169 -8.56 -18.50 -29.46
CA GLY A 169 -9.28 -18.68 -28.20
C GLY A 169 -8.38 -18.53 -26.97
N LYS A 170 -7.15 -19.03 -27.01
CA LYS A 170 -6.17 -18.86 -25.92
C LYS A 170 -5.72 -17.41 -25.76
N VAL A 171 -5.54 -16.69 -26.86
CA VAL A 171 -5.18 -15.26 -26.85
C VAL A 171 -6.30 -14.43 -26.24
N ASP A 172 -7.57 -14.72 -26.56
CA ASP A 172 -8.72 -14.01 -26.00
C ASP A 172 -8.85 -14.21 -24.47
N VAL A 173 -8.66 -15.45 -24.00
CA VAL A 173 -8.62 -15.76 -22.56
C VAL A 173 -7.44 -15.04 -21.90
N GLY A 174 -6.27 -15.08 -22.52
CA GLY A 174 -5.08 -14.37 -22.05
C GLY A 174 -5.28 -12.86 -21.96
N SER A 175 -5.93 -12.26 -22.96
CA SER A 175 -6.25 -10.82 -22.98
C SER A 175 -7.13 -10.44 -21.79
N THR A 176 -8.18 -11.22 -21.51
CA THR A 176 -9.08 -10.98 -20.37
C THR A 176 -8.33 -11.03 -19.03
N LEU A 177 -7.44 -12.00 -18.85
CA LEU A 177 -6.65 -12.14 -17.62
C LEU A 177 -5.68 -10.97 -17.42
N VAL A 178 -5.05 -10.51 -18.50
CA VAL A 178 -4.12 -9.38 -18.47
C VAL A 178 -4.86 -8.07 -18.22
N GLU A 179 -6.06 -7.89 -18.76
CA GLU A 179 -6.92 -6.73 -18.48
C GLU A 179 -7.28 -6.64 -17.00
N SER A 180 -7.69 -7.76 -16.38
CA SER A 180 -7.92 -7.83 -14.94
C SER A 180 -6.65 -7.52 -14.13
N ALA A 181 -5.48 -7.98 -14.58
CA ALA A 181 -4.21 -7.60 -13.96
C ALA A 181 -3.96 -6.09 -14.04
N GLY A 182 -4.35 -5.43 -15.14
CA GLY A 182 -4.29 -3.97 -15.30
C GLY A 182 -5.18 -3.24 -14.30
N GLU A 183 -6.41 -3.71 -14.11
CA GLU A 183 -7.34 -3.16 -13.10
C GLU A 183 -6.76 -3.28 -11.69
N THR A 184 -6.18 -4.43 -11.33
CA THR A 184 -5.56 -4.60 -10.01
C THR A 184 -4.35 -3.67 -9.78
N MET A 185 -3.58 -3.36 -10.83
CA MET A 185 -2.52 -2.34 -10.71
C MET A 185 -3.09 -0.95 -10.45
N ALA A 186 -4.22 -0.59 -11.06
CA ALA A 186 -4.90 0.68 -10.82
C ALA A 186 -5.46 0.75 -9.38
N GLU A 187 -6.03 -0.34 -8.87
CA GLU A 187 -6.47 -0.45 -7.48
C GLU A 187 -5.31 -0.28 -6.50
N ILE A 188 -4.14 -0.89 -6.78
CA ILE A 188 -2.92 -0.72 -5.98
C ILE A 188 -2.51 0.75 -5.94
N VAL A 189 -2.46 1.44 -7.09
CA VAL A 189 -2.11 2.87 -7.13
C VAL A 189 -3.05 3.68 -6.23
N SER A 190 -4.36 3.45 -6.34
CA SER A 190 -5.37 4.14 -5.51
C SER A 190 -5.18 3.86 -4.02
N ALA A 191 -4.98 2.60 -3.64
CA ALA A 191 -4.77 2.21 -2.24
C ALA A 191 -3.48 2.82 -1.66
N VAL A 192 -2.40 2.84 -2.45
CA VAL A 192 -1.12 3.40 -2.04
C VAL A 192 -1.18 4.92 -1.93
N THR A 193 -1.90 5.60 -2.82
CA THR A 193 -2.17 7.05 -2.69
C THR A 193 -2.86 7.36 -1.36
N ARG A 194 -3.86 6.56 -0.98
CA ARG A 194 -4.52 6.72 0.32
C ARG A 194 -3.57 6.50 1.51
N VAL A 195 -2.62 5.58 1.40
CA VAL A 195 -1.57 5.40 2.42
C VAL A 195 -0.70 6.65 2.52
N THR A 196 -0.30 7.24 1.39
CA THR A 196 0.46 8.50 1.38
C THR A 196 -0.29 9.63 2.08
N ASP A 197 -1.59 9.76 1.83
CA ASP A 197 -2.43 10.78 2.50
C ASP A 197 -2.47 10.59 4.02
N ILE A 198 -2.70 9.36 4.48
CA ILE A 198 -2.70 9.01 5.91
C ILE A 198 -1.33 9.30 6.55
N MET A 199 -0.23 8.99 5.87
CA MET A 199 1.10 9.31 6.38
C MET A 199 1.32 10.82 6.49
N GLY A 200 0.75 11.61 5.57
CA GLY A 200 0.73 13.07 5.66
C GLY A 200 -0.02 13.57 6.91
N GLU A 201 -1.19 12.98 7.21
CA GLU A 201 -1.95 13.27 8.43
C GLU A 201 -1.17 12.91 9.70
N ILE A 202 -0.52 11.74 9.74
CA ILE A 202 0.29 11.32 10.90
C ILE A 202 1.49 12.24 11.10
N ALA A 203 2.16 12.67 10.02
CA ALA A 203 3.26 13.62 10.11
C ALA A 203 2.79 14.96 10.68
N SER A 204 1.64 15.46 10.23
CA SER A 204 1.04 16.70 10.75
C SER A 204 0.65 16.57 12.22
N ALA A 205 0.01 15.46 12.60
CA ALA A 205 -0.38 15.20 13.99
C ALA A 205 0.83 15.05 14.91
N SER A 206 1.92 14.44 14.42
CA SER A 206 3.17 14.30 15.17
C SER A 206 3.86 15.65 15.38
N ASP A 207 3.83 16.55 14.38
CA ASP A 207 4.35 17.92 14.53
C ASP A 207 3.55 18.72 15.58
N GLU A 208 2.22 18.60 15.57
CA GLU A 208 1.35 19.23 16.57
C GLU A 208 1.60 18.66 17.98
N GLN A 209 1.74 17.33 18.10
CA GLN A 209 2.11 16.68 19.36
C GLN A 209 3.45 17.18 19.88
N SER A 210 4.46 17.33 19.01
CA SER A 210 5.77 17.85 19.41
C SER A 210 5.65 19.26 20.01
N ARG A 211 4.88 20.15 19.39
CA ARG A 211 4.64 21.51 19.91
C ARG A 211 3.88 21.49 21.24
N GLY A 212 2.90 20.61 21.38
CA GLY A 212 2.16 20.42 22.63
C GLY A 212 3.07 19.93 23.76
N ILE A 213 3.98 19.01 23.44
CA ILE A 213 4.98 18.51 24.38
C ILE A 213 5.93 19.63 24.82
N ASP A 214 6.42 20.46 23.90
CA ASP A 214 7.28 21.60 24.22
C ASP A 214 6.58 22.57 25.20
N GLN A 215 5.28 22.84 24.99
CA GLN A 215 4.50 23.69 25.87
C GLN A 215 4.30 23.10 27.27
N VAL A 216 4.06 21.79 27.37
CA VAL A 216 4.01 21.09 28.66
C VAL A 216 5.38 21.11 29.34
N GLY A 217 6.48 20.95 28.58
CA GLY A 217 7.84 21.07 29.09
C GLY A 217 8.11 22.42 29.75
N LEU A 218 7.66 23.53 29.13
CA LEU A 218 7.75 24.86 29.73
C LEU A 218 6.94 24.97 31.03
N ALA A 219 5.74 24.37 31.09
CA ALA A 219 4.92 24.37 32.29
C ALA A 219 5.55 23.55 33.43
N VAL A 220 6.14 22.40 33.13
CA VAL A 220 6.87 21.56 34.10
C VAL A 220 8.09 22.29 34.65
N ALA A 221 8.85 23.00 33.80
CA ALA A 221 9.99 23.80 34.24
C ALA A 221 9.59 24.94 35.19
N GLU A 222 8.43 25.58 34.95
CA GLU A 222 7.91 26.60 35.86
C GLU A 222 7.40 26.00 37.18
N MET A 223 6.79 24.81 37.15
CA MET A 223 6.40 24.08 38.36
C MET A 223 7.62 23.68 39.19
N ASP A 224 8.69 23.21 38.57
CA ASP A 224 9.96 22.89 39.26
C ASP A 224 10.54 24.14 39.94
N ARG A 225 10.54 25.29 39.27
CA ARG A 225 10.97 26.57 39.86
C ARG A 225 10.15 26.93 41.12
N VAL A 226 8.83 26.76 41.08
CA VAL A 226 7.95 27.04 42.23
C VAL A 226 8.17 26.01 43.35
N THR A 227 8.35 24.73 43.01
CA THR A 227 8.66 23.67 43.97
C THR A 227 9.98 23.94 44.70
N GLN A 228 11.02 24.35 43.98
CA GLN A 228 12.30 24.74 44.59
C GLN A 228 12.17 25.99 45.47
N GLN A 229 11.35 26.98 45.07
CA GLN A 229 11.06 28.14 45.92
C GLN A 229 10.36 27.75 47.22
N ASN A 230 9.40 26.81 47.18
CA ASN A 230 8.72 26.32 48.37
C ASN A 230 9.65 25.53 49.30
N ALA A 231 10.60 24.76 48.74
CA ALA A 231 11.57 24.01 49.53
C ALA A 231 12.61 24.90 50.24
N ALA A 232 12.79 26.14 49.76
CA ALA A 232 13.72 27.11 50.34
C ALA A 232 13.09 28.03 51.41
N LEU A 233 11.77 27.95 51.62
CA LEU A 233 10.99 28.73 52.61
C LEU A 233 10.86 28.00 53.94
#